data_AF-A0AAD7EL64-F1
#
_entry.id   AF-A0AAD7EL64-F1
#
_cell.length_a   1.000
_cell.length_b   1.000
_cell.length_c   1.000
_cell.angle_alpha   90.00
_cell.angle_beta   90.00
_cell.angle_gamma   90.00
#
_symmetry.space_group_name_H-M   'P 1'
#
loop_
_entity.id
_entity.type
_entity.pdbx_description
1 polymer ?
#
loop_
_entity_poly.entity_id
_entity_poly.type
_entity_poly.pdbx_seq_one_letter_code
_entity_poly.pdbx_strand_id
1 'polypeptide(L)'
;MDILDEVYPDFEHHFVYDNATTRKKRADGALSARKMPKGPTHDKNFMVSVNAYGADGKQICTTSGKKQKIQVPMHGAEFNGQPQPLYFPAGHKHAGVFKGMKIILEERGLADIAKKRAECPGFKCAPPAVDCCCRRALGAPENTMIEKNLTMIRLCKQ
;
A
#
# COMPACT_ATOMS: atom_id res chain seq x y z
N MET A 1 5.74 -33.76 -11.60
CA MET A 1 6.66 -32.77 -10.99
C MET A 1 7.98 -32.96 -11.73
N ASP A 2 7.95 -32.79 -13.05
CA ASP A 2 8.80 -33.65 -13.91
C ASP A 2 10.22 -33.09 -14.10
N ILE A 3 10.43 -31.81 -13.77
CA ILE A 3 11.69 -31.11 -13.96
C ILE A 3 12.78 -31.61 -12.99
N LEU A 4 12.40 -32.03 -11.77
CA LEU A 4 13.40 -32.46 -10.78
C LEU A 4 13.83 -33.90 -10.97
N ASP A 5 12.92 -34.77 -11.41
CA ASP A 5 13.21 -36.16 -11.70
C ASP A 5 14.13 -36.31 -12.93
N GLU A 6 14.04 -35.37 -13.88
CA GLU A 6 14.96 -35.31 -15.04
C GLU A 6 16.37 -34.80 -14.68
N VAL A 7 16.48 -33.82 -13.78
CA VAL A 7 17.76 -33.14 -13.49
C VAL A 7 18.50 -33.79 -12.31
N TYR A 8 17.77 -34.40 -11.37
CA TYR A 8 18.31 -35.05 -10.19
C TYR A 8 17.55 -36.35 -9.87
N PRO A 9 17.69 -37.39 -10.73
CA PRO A 9 16.94 -38.65 -10.61
C PRO A 9 17.29 -39.48 -9.38
N ASP A 10 18.49 -39.29 -8.82
CA ASP A 10 18.98 -40.07 -7.68
C ASP A 10 18.46 -39.56 -6.31
N PHE A 11 17.70 -38.47 -6.31
CA PHE A 11 17.22 -37.84 -5.08
C PHE A 11 15.69 -37.90 -5.01
N GLU A 12 15.18 -38.36 -3.86
CA GLU A 12 13.75 -38.29 -3.55
C GLU A 12 13.41 -36.85 -3.09
N HIS A 13 12.60 -36.15 -3.87
CA HIS A 13 12.30 -34.72 -3.64
C HIS A 13 11.06 -34.53 -2.77
N HIS A 14 11.25 -34.15 -1.51
CA HIS A 14 10.15 -33.74 -0.63
C HIS A 14 10.02 -32.23 -0.56
N PHE A 15 8.90 -31.69 -1.08
CA PHE A 15 8.56 -30.28 -0.94
C PHE A 15 7.81 -30.05 0.37
N VAL A 16 8.51 -29.53 1.38
CA VAL A 16 7.88 -29.08 2.63
C VAL A 16 7.62 -27.59 2.51
N TYR A 17 6.35 -27.20 2.50
CA TYR A 17 5.93 -25.80 2.53
C TYR A 17 5.51 -25.41 3.95
N ASP A 18 6.17 -24.39 4.50
CA ASP A 18 5.77 -23.80 5.78
C ASP A 18 4.48 -22.98 5.59
N ASN A 19 3.35 -23.56 6.00
CA ASN A 19 2.05 -22.89 6.01
C ASN A 19 1.85 -21.96 7.23
N ALA A 20 2.87 -21.73 8.06
CA ALA A 20 2.78 -20.78 9.15
C ALA A 20 2.39 -19.40 8.62
N THR A 21 1.30 -18.83 9.14
CA THR A 21 0.84 -17.51 8.71
C THR A 21 1.84 -16.45 9.17
N THR A 22 2.71 -15.99 8.27
CA THR A 22 3.61 -14.86 8.54
C THR A 22 2.83 -13.56 8.51
N ARG A 23 2.08 -13.25 9.57
CA ARG A 23 1.40 -11.95 9.71
C ARG A 23 2.43 -10.88 10.07
N LYS A 24 3.18 -10.38 9.08
CA LYS A 24 3.94 -9.14 9.26
C LYS A 24 2.95 -7.97 9.26
N LYS A 25 2.88 -7.25 10.39
CA LYS A 25 2.19 -5.96 10.45
C LYS A 25 2.87 -5.01 9.47
N ARG A 26 2.09 -4.28 8.67
CA ARG A 26 2.65 -3.19 7.84
C ARG A 26 3.19 -2.08 8.73
N ALA A 27 4.06 -1.24 8.16
CA ALA A 27 4.55 -0.05 8.84
C ALA A 27 3.39 0.85 9.30
N ASP A 28 3.56 1.56 10.41
CA ASP A 28 2.58 2.56 10.83
C ASP A 28 2.61 3.73 9.82
N GLY A 29 1.45 4.08 9.25
CA GLY A 29 1.34 5.05 8.14
C GLY A 29 1.48 4.45 6.74
N ALA A 30 1.55 3.12 6.66
CA ALA A 30 1.62 2.38 5.40
C ALA A 30 0.48 2.70 4.42
N LEU A 31 0.78 2.53 3.14
CA LEU A 31 -0.14 2.76 2.04
C LEU A 31 -1.37 1.85 2.15
N SER A 32 -2.53 2.50 2.09
CA SER A 32 -3.82 1.85 1.96
C SER A 32 -4.53 2.37 0.73
N ALA A 33 -4.59 1.53 -0.31
CA ALA A 33 -5.46 1.79 -1.46
C ALA A 33 -6.96 1.65 -1.12
N ARG A 34 -7.29 1.11 0.06
CA ARG A 34 -8.68 1.01 0.53
C ARG A 34 -9.12 2.35 1.11
N LYS A 35 -10.26 2.84 0.61
CA LYS A 35 -10.94 4.10 1.02
C LYS A 35 -10.30 5.41 0.54
N MET A 36 -9.30 5.38 -0.35
CA MET A 36 -8.79 6.62 -0.95
C MET A 36 -9.91 7.38 -1.68
N PRO A 37 -10.11 8.68 -1.41
CA PRO A 37 -11.07 9.49 -2.16
C PRO A 37 -10.59 9.74 -3.59
N LYS A 38 -11.53 10.00 -4.50
CA LYS A 38 -11.20 10.28 -5.90
C LYS A 38 -10.47 11.62 -6.06
N GLY A 39 -10.87 12.64 -5.32
CA GLY A 39 -10.25 13.96 -5.32
C GLY A 39 -9.89 14.43 -3.91
N PRO A 40 -9.34 15.64 -3.79
CA PRO A 40 -9.07 16.26 -2.50
C PRO A 40 -10.36 16.41 -1.69
N THR A 41 -10.27 16.12 -0.39
CA THR A 41 -11.39 16.32 0.55
C THR A 41 -11.15 17.57 1.38
N HIS A 42 -12.14 18.46 1.41
CA HIS A 42 -12.05 19.72 2.17
C HIS A 42 -12.42 19.55 3.65
N ASP A 43 -13.37 18.67 3.98
CA ASP A 43 -13.88 18.54 5.36
C ASP A 43 -12.93 17.77 6.27
N LYS A 44 -12.56 16.55 5.85
CA LYS A 44 -11.65 15.68 6.58
C LYS A 44 -10.58 15.17 5.63
N ASN A 45 -9.33 15.55 5.93
CA ASN A 45 -8.19 15.08 5.16
C ASN A 45 -8.05 13.56 5.28
N PHE A 46 -7.61 12.91 4.20
CA PHE A 46 -7.41 11.46 4.18
C PHE A 46 -6.04 11.11 4.78
N MET A 47 -6.05 10.65 6.03
CA MET A 47 -4.87 10.32 6.83
C MET A 47 -5.02 8.93 7.48
N VAL A 48 -3.92 8.40 8.01
CA VAL A 48 -3.89 7.10 8.70
C VAL A 48 -3.84 7.32 10.21
N SER A 49 -4.71 6.61 10.93
CA SER A 49 -4.71 6.64 12.39
C SER A 49 -3.68 5.65 12.95
N VAL A 50 -2.63 6.15 13.58
CA VAL A 50 -1.58 5.36 14.23
C VAL A 50 -1.61 5.57 15.74
N ASN A 51 -1.10 4.60 16.50
CA ASN A 51 -1.03 4.75 17.95
C ASN A 51 -0.02 5.86 18.31
N ALA A 52 -0.37 6.69 19.28
CA ALA A 52 0.52 7.72 19.80
C ALA A 52 1.61 7.09 20.69
N TYR A 53 2.84 7.56 20.54
CA TYR A 53 3.96 7.20 21.40
C TYR A 53 4.52 8.46 22.07
N GLY A 54 4.89 8.35 23.35
CA GLY A 54 5.55 9.42 24.10
C GLY A 54 7.03 9.54 23.72
N ALA A 55 7.68 10.58 24.23
CA ALA A 55 9.12 10.79 24.04
C ALA A 55 9.98 9.64 24.60
N ASP A 56 9.42 8.85 25.51
CA ASP A 56 10.00 7.65 26.13
C ASP A 56 9.80 6.37 25.28
N GLY A 57 9.18 6.48 24.10
CA GLY A 57 8.88 5.35 23.23
C GLY A 57 7.73 4.46 23.71
N LYS A 58 7.02 4.83 24.79
CA LYS A 58 5.88 4.08 25.31
C LYS A 58 4.57 4.55 24.67
N GLN A 59 3.63 3.63 24.48
CA GLN A 59 2.30 3.98 23.95
C GLN A 59 1.57 4.89 24.93
N ILE A 60 1.05 6.01 24.44
CA ILE A 60 0.24 6.92 25.24
C ILE A 60 -1.17 6.32 25.35
N CYS A 61 -1.54 5.96 26.58
CA CYS A 61 -2.90 5.58 26.93
C CYS A 61 -3.61 6.76 27.59
N THR A 62 -4.91 6.89 27.36
CA THR A 62 -5.76 7.80 28.15
C THR A 62 -5.88 7.28 29.59
N THR A 63 -6.35 8.13 30.50
CA THR A 63 -6.65 7.76 31.91
C THR A 63 -7.62 6.58 32.02
N SER A 64 -8.42 6.33 30.99
CA SER A 64 -9.35 5.19 30.90
C SER A 64 -8.73 3.91 30.29
N GLY A 65 -7.42 3.87 30.04
CA GLY A 65 -6.71 2.72 29.45
C GLY A 65 -6.89 2.56 27.93
N LYS A 66 -7.56 3.50 27.24
CA LYS A 66 -7.71 3.46 25.79
C LYS A 66 -6.45 4.01 25.11
N LYS A 67 -5.96 3.32 24.08
CA LYS A 67 -4.82 3.78 23.28
C LYS A 67 -5.18 5.07 22.55
N GLN A 68 -4.37 6.10 22.71
CA GLN A 68 -4.53 7.32 21.92
C GLN A 68 -4.08 7.08 20.49
N LYS A 69 -4.80 7.67 19.54
CA LYS A 69 -4.49 7.61 18.12
C LYS A 69 -4.24 9.01 17.58
N ILE A 70 -3.17 9.15 16.81
CA ILE A 70 -2.85 10.35 16.05
C ILE A 70 -3.10 10.09 14.56
N GLN A 71 -3.38 11.15 13.81
CA GLN A 71 -3.50 11.09 12.36
C GLN A 71 -2.15 11.45 11.73
N VAL A 72 -1.61 10.56 10.90
CA VAL A 72 -0.36 10.79 10.15
C VAL A 72 -0.61 10.69 8.65
N PRO A 73 0.10 11.46 7.82
CA PRO A 73 0.01 11.31 6.38
C PRO A 73 0.53 9.93 5.96
N MET A 74 -0.07 9.35 4.93
CA MET A 74 0.47 8.15 4.28
C MET A 74 1.83 8.45 3.67
N HIS A 75 2.75 7.49 3.76
CA HIS A 75 4.10 7.59 3.21
C HIS A 75 4.51 6.29 2.51
N GLY A 76 5.70 6.27 1.91
CA GLY A 76 6.24 5.09 1.22
C GLY A 76 5.68 4.85 -0.19
N ALA A 77 4.94 5.80 -0.76
CA ALA A 77 4.46 5.74 -2.13
C ALA A 77 5.63 5.88 -3.12
N GLU A 78 5.73 4.93 -4.06
CA GLU A 78 6.69 4.96 -5.16
C GLU A 78 5.95 4.84 -6.50
N PHE A 79 6.48 5.51 -7.53
CA PHE A 79 6.09 5.35 -8.92
C PHE A 79 7.34 5.43 -9.79
N ASN A 80 7.57 4.46 -10.66
CA ASN A 80 8.77 4.36 -11.50
C ASN A 80 10.10 4.44 -10.72
N GLY A 81 10.13 3.84 -9.53
CA GLY A 81 11.31 3.86 -8.64
C GLY A 81 11.57 5.20 -7.95
N GLN A 82 10.68 6.19 -8.10
CA GLN A 82 10.79 7.49 -7.45
C GLN A 82 9.70 7.65 -6.38
N PRO A 83 9.98 8.34 -5.26
CA PRO A 83 8.96 8.69 -4.28
C PRO A 83 7.84 9.51 -4.92
N GLN A 84 6.58 9.05 -4.77
CA GLN A 84 5.42 9.76 -5.25
C GLN A 84 4.75 10.55 -4.11
N PRO A 85 4.67 11.89 -4.19
CA PRO A 85 3.98 12.70 -3.19
C PRO A 85 2.46 12.50 -3.27
N LEU A 86 1.88 11.98 -2.19
CA LEU A 86 0.43 11.76 -2.04
C LEU A 86 -0.35 12.99 -1.59
N TYR A 87 0.34 13.93 -0.96
CA TYR A 87 -0.21 15.16 -0.40
C TYR A 87 0.33 16.35 -1.17
N PHE A 88 -0.41 17.46 -1.19
CA PHE A 88 0.09 18.69 -1.80
C PHE A 88 1.28 19.25 -1.02
N PRO A 89 2.33 19.72 -1.72
CA PRO A 89 3.53 20.25 -1.07
C PRO A 89 3.24 21.56 -0.34
N ALA A 90 4.19 21.98 0.50
CA ALA A 90 4.17 23.31 1.11
C ALA A 90 4.14 24.39 0.03
N GLY A 91 3.41 25.48 0.28
CA GLY A 91 3.22 26.57 -0.69
C GLY A 91 2.08 26.35 -1.70
N HIS A 92 1.44 25.18 -1.73
CA HIS A 92 0.22 24.97 -2.53
C HIS A 92 -1.03 25.49 -1.80
N LYS A 93 -2.07 25.91 -2.55
CA LYS A 93 -3.38 26.32 -1.98
C LYS A 93 -4.02 25.25 -1.08
N HIS A 94 -3.69 23.99 -1.34
CA HIS A 94 -4.17 22.82 -0.59
C HIS A 94 -3.05 22.10 0.16
N ALA A 95 -1.98 22.80 0.54
CA ALA A 95 -0.83 22.22 1.22
C ALA A 95 -1.23 21.27 2.36
N GLY A 96 -0.64 20.07 2.38
CA GLY A 96 -0.93 19.03 3.38
C GLY A 96 -2.22 18.24 3.14
N VAL A 97 -3.07 18.61 2.16
CA VAL A 97 -4.27 17.84 1.80
C VAL A 97 -3.90 16.68 0.87
N PHE A 98 -4.56 15.53 1.06
CA PHE A 98 -4.42 14.38 0.17
C PHE A 98 -4.94 14.72 -1.23
N LYS A 99 -4.14 14.45 -2.26
CA LYS A 99 -4.44 14.81 -3.66
C LYS A 99 -5.66 14.08 -4.24
N GLY A 100 -5.93 12.86 -3.75
CA GLY A 100 -6.95 12.00 -4.34
C GLY A 100 -6.41 11.16 -5.50
N MET A 101 -7.10 10.05 -5.78
CA MET A 101 -6.68 9.10 -6.82
C MET A 101 -6.61 9.72 -8.21
N LYS A 102 -7.49 10.67 -8.53
CA LYS A 102 -7.55 11.33 -9.84
C LYS A 102 -6.24 12.05 -10.16
N ILE A 103 -5.80 12.93 -9.27
CA ILE A 103 -4.56 13.72 -9.47
C ILE A 103 -3.34 12.81 -9.50
N ILE A 104 -3.28 11.82 -8.60
CA ILE A 104 -2.19 10.83 -8.56
C ILE A 104 -2.10 10.05 -9.89
N LEU A 105 -3.23 9.70 -10.51
CA LEU A 105 -3.25 9.03 -11.81
C LEU A 105 -2.87 9.97 -12.96
N GLU A 106 -3.29 11.23 -12.91
CA GLU A 106 -2.89 12.26 -13.89
C GLU A 106 -1.37 12.47 -13.86
N GLU A 107 -0.76 12.57 -12.67
CA GLU A 107 0.70 12.66 -12.48
C GLU A 107 1.46 11.45 -13.03
N ARG A 108 0.80 10.29 -13.13
CA ARG A 108 1.35 9.04 -13.68
C ARG A 108 1.13 8.89 -15.20
N GLY A 109 0.53 9.87 -15.86
CA GLY A 109 0.19 9.79 -17.29
C GLY A 109 -1.08 8.99 -17.59
N LEU A 110 -1.89 8.68 -16.58
CA LEU A 110 -3.12 7.87 -16.70
C LEU A 110 -4.39 8.74 -16.65
N ALA A 111 -4.35 9.89 -17.35
CA ALA A 111 -5.44 10.87 -17.35
C ALA A 111 -6.79 10.29 -17.81
N ASP A 112 -6.78 9.32 -18.73
CA ASP A 112 -8.01 8.67 -19.19
C ASP A 112 -8.65 7.79 -18.13
N ILE A 113 -7.84 7.17 -17.28
CA ILE A 113 -8.33 6.40 -16.13
C ILE A 113 -8.80 7.35 -15.02
N ALA A 114 -8.15 8.50 -14.84
CA ALA A 114 -8.53 9.51 -13.85
C ALA A 114 -9.98 10.04 -14.05
N LYS A 115 -10.46 10.03 -15.29
CA LYS A 115 -11.85 10.39 -15.64
C LYS A 115 -12.87 9.34 -15.16
N LYS A 116 -12.48 8.06 -15.08
CA LYS A 116 -13.36 6.94 -14.70
C LYS A 116 -13.83 7.04 -13.24
N ARG A 117 -14.78 6.20 -12.84
CA ARG A 117 -15.29 6.15 -11.46
C ARG A 117 -14.19 5.83 -10.45
N ALA A 118 -14.36 6.28 -9.21
CA ALA A 118 -13.40 6.06 -8.12
C ALA A 118 -13.18 4.57 -7.84
N GLU A 119 -14.29 3.85 -7.74
CA GLU A 119 -14.36 2.42 -7.47
C GLU A 119 -15.52 1.78 -8.23
N CYS A 120 -15.43 0.49 -8.51
CA CYS A 120 -16.55 -0.28 -9.07
C CYS A 120 -17.55 -0.64 -7.96
N PRO A 121 -18.85 -0.73 -8.27
CA PRO A 121 -19.89 -1.11 -7.32
C PRO A 121 -19.51 -2.38 -6.54
N GLY A 122 -19.62 -2.30 -5.21
CA GLY A 122 -19.34 -3.43 -4.31
C GLY A 122 -17.89 -3.94 -4.33
N PHE A 123 -16.93 -3.14 -4.80
CA PHE A 123 -15.52 -3.57 -4.98
C PHE A 123 -15.33 -4.70 -6.00
N LYS A 124 -16.31 -4.90 -6.88
CA LYS A 124 -16.30 -5.97 -7.89
C LYS A 124 -15.82 -5.41 -9.23
N CYS A 125 -14.51 -5.45 -9.45
CA CYS A 125 -13.93 -5.19 -10.77
C CYS A 125 -13.97 -6.49 -11.58
N ALA A 126 -14.51 -6.46 -12.80
CA ALA A 126 -14.54 -7.64 -13.66
C ALA A 126 -13.12 -7.94 -14.18
N PRO A 127 -12.57 -9.16 -13.95
CA PRO A 127 -11.35 -9.60 -14.61
C PRO A 127 -11.57 -9.70 -16.13
N PRO A 128 -10.59 -9.40 -17.00
CA PRO A 128 -9.19 -9.06 -16.71
C PRO A 128 -8.92 -7.55 -16.56
N ALA A 129 -9.96 -6.70 -16.48
CA ALA A 129 -9.79 -5.25 -16.56
C ALA A 129 -8.92 -4.68 -15.40
N VAL A 130 -7.85 -3.96 -15.76
CA VAL A 130 -6.94 -3.27 -14.83
C VAL A 130 -7.21 -1.77 -14.74
N ASP A 131 -8.00 -1.23 -15.66
CA ASP A 131 -8.24 0.21 -15.81
C ASP A 131 -9.73 0.59 -15.59
N CYS A 132 -10.56 -0.33 -15.07
CA CYS A 132 -12.01 -0.13 -14.96
C CYS A 132 -12.44 0.96 -13.95
N CYS A 133 -11.57 1.34 -13.03
CA CYS A 133 -11.77 2.42 -12.06
C CYS A 133 -10.42 2.90 -11.50
N CYS A 134 -10.39 4.10 -10.91
CA CYS A 134 -9.15 4.69 -10.39
C CYS A 134 -8.46 3.78 -9.37
N ARG A 135 -9.23 3.14 -8.48
CA ARG A 135 -8.68 2.24 -7.46
C ARG A 135 -8.01 0.99 -8.06
N ARG A 136 -8.63 0.39 -9.08
CA ARG A 136 -8.07 -0.81 -9.73
C ARG A 136 -6.75 -0.50 -10.43
N ALA A 137 -6.71 0.64 -11.12
CA ALA A 137 -5.51 1.09 -11.82
C ALA A 137 -4.36 1.40 -10.85
N LEU A 138 -4.61 2.08 -9.73
CA LEU A 138 -3.58 2.33 -8.71
C LEU A 138 -3.06 1.05 -8.03
N GLY A 139 -3.84 -0.04 -8.05
CA GLY A 139 -3.47 -1.32 -7.46
C GLY A 139 -2.94 -2.34 -8.47
N ALA A 140 -2.89 -2.02 -9.77
CA ALA A 140 -2.31 -2.89 -10.78
C ALA A 140 -0.77 -2.95 -10.61
N PRO A 141 -0.10 -4.09 -10.80
CA PRO A 141 1.33 -4.25 -10.50
C PRO A 141 2.23 -3.23 -11.21
N GLU A 142 1.92 -2.90 -12.47
CA GLU A 142 2.58 -1.84 -13.25
C GLU A 142 2.46 -0.43 -12.64
N ASN A 143 1.48 -0.23 -11.78
CA ASN A 143 1.12 1.02 -11.13
C ASN A 143 1.13 0.89 -9.60
N THR A 144 1.58 -0.23 -9.04
CA THR A 144 1.49 -0.43 -7.60
C THR A 144 2.40 0.55 -6.88
N MET A 145 1.87 1.16 -5.83
CA MET A 145 2.72 1.82 -4.85
C MET A 145 3.38 0.73 -4.01
N ILE A 146 4.64 0.44 -4.26
CA ILE A 146 5.34 -0.69 -3.64
C ILE A 146 5.81 -0.29 -2.24
N GLU A 147 5.25 -0.91 -1.20
CA GLU A 147 5.97 -1.02 0.07
C GLU A 147 6.89 -2.24 -0.02
N LYS A 148 8.17 -2.00 -0.31
CA LYS A 148 9.18 -3.06 -0.35
C LYS A 148 9.47 -3.54 1.08
N ASN A 149 8.75 -4.56 1.53
CA ASN A 149 9.12 -5.35 2.71
C ASN A 149 9.58 -6.75 2.31
N LEU A 150 10.46 -6.85 1.30
CA LEU A 150 11.13 -8.10 0.93
C LEU A 150 12.51 -8.17 1.59
N THR A 151 12.55 -8.66 2.83
CA THR A 151 13.80 -9.17 3.43
C THR A 151 14.11 -10.53 2.81
N MET A 152 15.09 -10.57 1.90
CA MET A 152 15.76 -11.80 1.47
C MET A 152 16.66 -12.30 2.60
N ILE A 153 16.26 -13.34 3.32
CA ILE A 153 17.15 -14.04 4.25
C ILE A 153 17.97 -15.04 3.42
N ARG A 154 19.24 -14.71 3.15
CA ARG A 154 20.23 -15.70 2.71
C ARG A 154 20.66 -16.49 3.95
N LEU A 155 20.30 -17.76 4.03
CA LEU A 155 20.92 -18.68 4.97
C LEU A 155 22.17 -19.26 4.30
N CYS A 156 23.34 -18.92 4.85
CA CYS A 156 24.59 -19.59 4.55
C CYS A 156 24.53 -21.00 5.17
N LYS A 157 24.72 -22.04 4.36
CA LYS A 157 24.86 -23.41 4.88
C LYS A 157 26.23 -23.53 5.56
N GLN A 158 26.24 -24.11 6.77
CA GLN A 158 27.44 -24.76 7.34
C GLN A 158 27.61 -26.12 6.69
#